data_AF-A0A0M1P878-F1
#
_entry.id   AF-A0A0M1P878-F1
#
_cell.length_a   1.000
_cell.length_b   1.000
_cell.length_c   1.000
_cell.angle_alpha   90.00
_cell.angle_beta   90.00
_cell.angle_gamma   90.00
#
_symmetry.space_group_name_H-M   'P 1'
#
loop_
_entity.id
_entity.type
_entity.pdbx_description
1 polymer ?
#
loop_
_entity_poly.entity_id
_entity_poly.type
_entity_poly.pdbx_seq_one_letter_code
_entity_poly.pdbx_strand_id
1 'polypeptide(L)' 'MKRYFRMGIWIVILLYLVLLGIGIYQDSLTIRTTVLMTGITAMIVTILYWIPKLFTYLNRRLYEKLRRMMK' A
#
# COMPACT_ATOMS: atom_id res chain seq x y z
N MET A 1 1.06 0.91 14.64
CA MET A 1 0.96 1.23 13.20
C MET A 1 1.79 0.33 12.28
N LYS A 2 3.08 0.09 12.51
CA LYS A 2 3.93 -0.76 11.63
C LYS A 2 3.37 -2.18 11.34
N ARG A 3 2.74 -2.83 12.32
CA ARG A 3 2.16 -4.19 12.15
C ARG A 3 0.95 -4.21 11.21
N TYR A 4 -0.03 -3.33 11.42
CA TYR A 4 -1.20 -3.20 10.54
C TYR A 4 -0.80 -2.82 9.12
N PHE A 5 0.24 -1.97 8.99
CA PHE A 5 0.81 -1.60 7.70
C PHE A 5 1.41 -2.80 6.95
N ARG A 6 2.19 -3.62 7.68
CA ARG A 6 2.76 -4.85 7.14
C ARG A 6 1.65 -5.83 6.75
N MET A 7 0.60 -6.00 7.56
CA MET A 7 -0.56 -6.83 7.22
C MET A 7 -1.28 -6.34 5.95
N GLY A 8 -1.47 -5.03 5.80
CA GLY A 8 -2.07 -4.45 4.58
C GLY A 8 -1.27 -4.76 3.32
N ILE A 9 0.06 -4.66 3.39
CA ILE A 9 0.94 -5.03 2.27
C ILE A 9 0.83 -6.53 1.95
N TRP A 10 0.81 -7.39 2.96
CA TRP A 10 0.64 -8.84 2.76
C TRP A 10 -0.70 -9.18 2.11
N ILE A 11 -1.79 -8.51 2.51
CA ILE A 11 -3.12 -8.69 1.90
C ILE A 11 -3.09 -8.30 0.43
N VAL A 12 -2.47 -7.17 0.07
CA VAL A 12 -2.35 -6.72 -1.33
C VAL A 12 -1.55 -7.72 -2.17
N ILE A 13 -0.47 -8.28 -1.63
CA ILE A 13 0.34 -9.30 -2.31
C ILE A 13 -0.46 -10.61 -2.49
N LEU A 14 -1.21 -11.02 -1.48
CA LEU A 14 -2.07 -12.21 -1.54
C LEU A 14 -3.16 -12.07 -2.61
N LEU A 15 -3.86 -10.92 -2.62
CA LEU A 15 -4.88 -10.60 -3.63
C LEU A 15 -4.29 -10.59 -5.04
N TYR A 16 -3.09 -10.03 -5.20
CA TYR A 16 -2.38 -10.03 -6.47
C TYR A 16 -2.08 -11.44 -6.98
N LEU A 17 -1.57 -12.33 -6.11
CA LEU A 17 -1.30 -13.73 -6.47
C LEU A 17 -2.58 -14.49 -6.86
N VAL A 18 -3.68 -14.25 -6.14
CA VAL A 18 -4.98 -14.88 -6.45
C VAL A 18 -5.51 -14.42 -7.81
N LEU A 19 -5.47 -13.11 -8.10
CA LEU A 19 -5.85 -12.54 -9.40
C LEU A 19 -5.01 -13.09 -10.54
N LEU A 20 -3.69 -13.24 -10.32
CA LEU A 20 -2.77 -13.85 -11.26
C LEU A 20 -3.13 -15.30 -11.56
N GLY A 21 -3.39 -16.09 -10.51
CA GLY A 21 -3.77 -17.51 -10.64
C GLY A 21 -5.08 -17.69 -11.41
N ILE A 22 -6.10 -16.87 -11.11
CA ILE A 22 -7.38 -16.89 -11.82
C ILE A 22 -7.19 -16.51 -13.29
N GLY A 23 -6.40 -15.47 -13.55
CA GLY A 23 -6.12 -15.02 -14.91
C GLY A 23 -5.40 -16.05 -15.77
N ILE A 24 -4.38 -16.70 -15.22
CA ILE A 24 -3.65 -17.77 -15.89
C ILE A 24 -4.58 -18.96 -16.16
N TYR A 25 -5.42 -19.33 -15.20
CA TYR A 25 -6.36 -20.44 -15.33
C TYR A 25 -7.40 -20.23 -16.44
N GLN A 26 -7.79 -18.98 -16.71
CA GLN A 26 -8.76 -18.64 -17.76
C GLN A 26 -8.12 -18.42 -19.15
N ASP A 27 -6.80 -18.59 -19.31
CA ASP A 27 -6.04 -18.29 -20.56
C ASP A 27 -6.25 -16.85 -21.10
N SER A 28 -6.87 -15.99 -20.30
CA SER A 28 -7.25 -14.62 -20.62
C SER A 28 -6.12 -13.62 -20.31
N LEU A 29 -5.11 -14.06 -19.55
CA LEU A 29 -4.03 -13.20 -19.08
C LEU A 29 -2.93 -13.06 -20.13
N THR A 30 -3.03 -12.01 -20.93
CA THR A 30 -1.92 -11.58 -21.79
C THR A 30 -0.74 -11.08 -20.94
N ILE A 31 0.49 -11.37 -21.35
CA ILE A 31 1.74 -10.93 -20.69
C ILE A 31 1.73 -9.43 -20.39
N ARG A 32 1.19 -8.60 -21.29
CA ARG A 32 1.04 -7.15 -21.10
C ARG A 32 0.17 -6.80 -19.89
N THR A 33 -0.95 -7.50 -19.72
CA THR A 33 -1.90 -7.28 -18.62
C THR A 33 -1.27 -7.64 -17.28
N THR A 34 -0.50 -8.72 -17.22
CA THR A 34 0.27 -9.12 -16.04
C THR A 34 1.31 -8.06 -15.66
N VAL A 35 2.07 -7.54 -16.63
CA VAL A 35 3.08 -6.50 -16.37
C VAL A 35 2.42 -5.21 -15.85
N LEU A 36 1.29 -4.79 -16.45
CA LEU A 36 0.52 -3.62 -15.98
C LEU A 36 -0.01 -3.83 -14.56
N MET A 37 -0.61 -4.98 -14.28
CA MET A 37 -1.09 -5.31 -12.92
C MET A 37 0.07 -5.33 -11.92
N THR A 38 1.23 -5.90 -12.28
CA THR A 38 2.42 -5.90 -11.42
C THR A 38 2.85 -4.48 -11.10
N GLY A 39 2.93 -3.61 -12.12
CA GLY A 39 3.33 -2.22 -11.96
C GLY A 39 2.38 -1.42 -11.08
N ILE A 40 1.06 -1.58 -11.27
CA ILE A 40 0.05 -0.92 -10.44
C ILE A 40 0.16 -1.41 -8.99
N THR A 41 0.33 -2.71 -8.78
CA THR A 41 0.47 -3.30 -7.43
C THR A 41 1.71 -2.76 -6.73
N ALA A 42 2.85 -2.71 -7.42
CA ALA A 42 4.09 -2.13 -6.88
C ALA A 42 3.93 -0.63 -6.56
N MET A 43 3.23 0.12 -7.41
CA MET A 43 2.95 1.54 -7.17
C MET A 43 2.08 1.73 -5.92
N ILE A 44 1.02 0.94 -5.77
CA ILE A 44 0.15 0.97 -4.58
C ILE A 44 0.94 0.66 -3.32
N VAL A 45 1.76 -0.39 -3.32
CA VAL A 45 2.59 -0.77 -2.17
C VAL A 45 3.57 0.35 -1.79
N THR A 46 4.17 1.00 -2.79
CA THR A 46 5.12 2.11 -2.58
C THR A 46 4.42 3.33 -1.96
N ILE A 47 3.25 3.70 -2.48
CA ILE A 47 2.42 4.79 -1.94
C ILE A 47 2.00 4.47 -0.51
N LEU A 48 1.50 3.24 -0.29
CA LEU A 48 1.15 2.79 1.05
C LEU A 48 2.37 2.98 1.95
N TYR A 49 3.55 2.48 1.60
CA TYR A 49 4.73 2.60 2.47
C TYR A 49 5.11 4.04 2.85
N TRP A 50 4.90 5.01 1.95
CA TRP A 50 5.23 6.42 2.17
C TRP A 50 4.18 7.20 2.98
N ILE A 51 2.89 6.92 2.82
CA ILE A 51 1.78 7.58 3.53
C ILE A 51 1.96 7.64 5.06
N PRO A 52 2.26 6.55 5.79
CA PRO A 52 2.37 6.59 7.25
C PRO A 52 3.57 7.43 7.69
N LYS A 53 4.63 7.52 6.88
CA LYS A 53 5.79 8.36 7.17
C LYS A 53 5.42 9.84 7.11
N LEU A 54 4.65 10.23 6.08
CA LEU A 54 4.06 11.56 5.92
C LEU A 54 3.09 11.90 7.07
N PHE A 55 2.19 10.98 7.39
CA PHE A 55 1.24 11.15 8.51
C PHE A 55 1.95 11.31 9.84
N THR A 56 2.99 10.52 10.12
CA THR A 56 3.75 10.65 11.37
C THR A 56 4.43 12.03 11.49
N TYR A 57 4.95 12.54 10.36
CA TYR A 57 5.57 13.86 10.32
C TYR A 57 4.56 14.99 10.57
N LEU A 58 3.40 14.91 9.92
CA LEU A 58 2.29 15.84 10.14
C LEU A 58 1.77 15.77 11.57
N ASN A 59 1.57 14.55 12.10
CA ASN A 59 1.03 14.33 13.44
C ASN A 59 1.98 14.89 14.50
N ARG A 60 3.30 14.75 14.33
CA ARG A 60 4.29 15.34 15.24
C ARG A 60 4.21 16.88 15.26
N ARG A 61 4.11 17.50 14.08
CA ARG A 61 3.95 18.97 13.96
C ARG A 61 2.64 19.46 14.58
N LEU A 62 1.55 18.72 14.36
CA LEU A 62 0.24 19.01 14.94
C LEU A 62 0.25 18.87 16.46
N TYR A 63 0.89 17.82 16.99
CA TYR A 63 1.00 17.58 18.43
C TYR A 63 1.79 18.70 19.12
N GLU A 64 2.90 19.15 18.53
CA GLU A 64 3.67 20.29 19.05
C GLU A 64 2.92 21.63 18.97
N LYS A 65 2.08 21.82 17.94
CA LYS A 65 1.18 22.99 17.84
C LYS A 65 0.09 22.95 18.90
N LEU A 66 -0.54 21.78 19.10
CA LEU A 66 -1.59 21.59 20.08
C LEU A 66 -1.06 21.79 21.50
N ARG A 67 0.12 21.23 21.80
CA ARG A 67 0.80 21.41 23.10
C ARG A 67 1.13 22.88 23.41
N ARG A 68 1.37 23.69 22.39
CA ARG A 68 1.61 25.14 22.53
C ARG A 68 0.34 25.96 22.72
N MET A 69 -0.81 25.49 22.25
CA MET A 69 -2.10 26.15 22.50
C MET A 69 -2.72 25.78 23.86
N MET A 70 -2.31 24.66 24.45
CA MET A 70 -2.80 24.20 25.75
C MET A 70 -2.05 24.82 26.95
N LYS A 71 -1.08 25.68 26.69
CA LYS A 71 -0.24 26.35 27.69
C LYS A 71 -0.47 27.84 27.62
#